data_AF-A0A2D6IJI3-F1
#
_entry.id   AF-A0A2D6IJI3-F1
#
_cell.length_a   1.000
_cell.length_b   1.000
_cell.length_c   1.000
_cell.angle_alpha   90.00
_cell.angle_beta   90.00
_cell.angle_gamma   90.00
#
_symmetry.space_group_name_H-M   'P 1'
#
loop_
_entity.id
_entity.type
_entity.pdbx_description
1 polymer ?
#
loop_
_entity_poly.entity_id
_entity_poly.type
_entity_poly.pdbx_seq_one_letter_code
_entity_poly.pdbx_strand_id
1 'polypeptide(L)'
;MKYMSVIGLACLLFAVGCADNQSASAPATEEVATVTQEEHDRLKTEVTYLNEELRELREYLENDPRFFLHLMDRDLNAVENGRDARGSFSDYFVPNMAKALEAGASRQEVENRLNRAIALAEREIFLSSFIARLMSEGGPDAVRSYAFGWIGQ
;
A
#
# COMPACT_ATOMS: atom_id res chain seq x y z
N MET A 1 5.01 13.65 28.00
CA MET A 1 4.70 12.98 26.71
C MET A 1 5.56 13.60 25.63
N LYS A 2 6.58 12.88 25.16
CA LYS A 2 7.40 13.25 24.00
C LYS A 2 7.48 12.01 23.11
N TYR A 3 6.71 12.00 22.03
CA TYR A 3 6.82 11.00 20.98
C TYR A 3 8.08 11.33 20.17
N MET A 4 9.19 10.64 20.44
CA MET A 4 10.29 10.60 19.49
C MET A 4 9.85 9.70 18.33
N SER A 5 9.90 10.29 17.15
CA SER A 5 9.42 9.75 15.87
C SER A 5 10.06 8.40 15.55
N VAL A 6 9.22 7.39 15.29
CA VAL A 6 9.56 6.04 14.79
C VAL A 6 10.40 6.09 13.50
N ILE A 7 10.34 7.21 12.77
CA ILE A 7 11.13 7.45 11.54
C ILE A 7 12.63 7.59 11.84
N GLY A 8 13.02 8.02 13.05
CA GLY A 8 14.43 8.12 13.44
C GLY A 8 15.13 6.77 13.64
N LEU A 9 14.37 5.73 14.00
CA LEU A 9 14.91 4.40 14.30
C LEU A 9 15.21 3.59 13.03
N ALA A 10 14.45 3.82 11.95
CA ALA A 10 14.68 3.17 10.66
C ALA A 10 16.00 3.61 10.00
N CYS A 11 16.45 4.86 10.21
CA CYS A 11 17.71 5.35 9.65
C CYS A 11 18.96 4.71 10.28
N LEU A 12 18.89 4.22 11.52
CA LEU A 12 20.02 3.54 12.19
C LEU A 12 20.29 2.15 11.60
N LEU A 13 19.27 1.48 11.05
CA LEU A 13 19.41 0.14 10.48
C LEU A 13 20.04 0.14 9.07
N PHE A 14 19.94 1.25 8.32
CA PHE A 14 20.57 1.38 7.00
C PHE A 14 22.06 1.79 7.06
N ALA A 15 22.55 2.28 8.20
CA ALA A 15 23.95 2.72 8.35
C ALA A 15 24.93 1.56 8.62
N VAL A 16 24.45 0.37 9.02
CA VAL A 16 25.33 -0.78 9.34
C VAL A 16 25.71 -1.58 8.09
N GLY A 17 25.08 -1.32 6.93
CA GLY A 17 25.29 -2.06 5.68
C GLY A 17 26.31 -1.46 4.70
N CYS A 18 26.87 -0.29 4.99
CA CYS A 18 27.79 0.41 4.07
C CYS A 18 28.95 1.07 4.84
N ALA A 19 29.94 0.28 5.26
CA ALA A 19 31.19 0.83 5.78
C ALA A 19 32.38 -0.09 5.52
N ASP A 20 32.59 -0.43 4.24
CA ASP A 20 33.92 -0.83 3.77
C ASP A 20 34.42 0.25 2.80
N ASN A 21 35.61 0.78 3.11
CA ASN A 21 36.43 1.79 2.40
C ASN A 21 36.05 3.28 2.50
N GLN A 22 36.61 3.99 3.50
CA GLN A 22 37.66 4.99 3.27
C GLN A 22 38.20 5.61 4.57
N SER A 23 39.48 6.00 4.53
CA SER A 23 40.36 6.33 5.64
C SER A 23 40.23 7.77 6.19
N ALA A 24 40.38 7.88 7.52
CA ALA A 24 40.94 8.95 8.36
C ALA A 24 40.33 10.38 8.35
N SER A 25 39.74 10.81 9.49
CA SER A 25 40.41 11.62 10.53
C SER A 25 39.42 12.28 11.52
N ALA A 26 39.92 12.52 12.75
CA ALA A 26 39.33 13.19 13.94
C ALA A 26 38.62 12.27 14.98
N PRO A 27 38.98 12.35 16.28
CA PRO A 27 38.34 11.59 17.34
C PRO A 27 37.04 12.31 17.71
N ALA A 28 35.96 12.03 16.99
CA ALA A 28 34.65 12.12 17.61
C ALA A 28 34.59 10.93 18.58
N THR A 29 34.54 11.21 19.88
CA THR A 29 34.02 10.26 20.86
C THR A 29 32.58 9.96 20.48
N GLU A 30 32.41 9.04 19.54
CA GLU A 30 31.16 8.33 19.35
C GLU A 30 30.98 7.52 20.62
N GLU A 31 30.05 7.96 21.48
CA GLU A 31 29.33 7.05 22.34
C GLU A 31 28.62 6.06 21.42
N VAL A 32 29.35 5.02 21.00
CA VAL A 32 28.76 3.78 20.55
C VAL A 32 28.07 3.24 21.79
N ALA A 33 26.79 3.58 21.95
CA ALA A 33 25.94 3.02 22.97
C ALA A 33 25.99 1.50 22.80
N THR A 34 26.77 0.83 23.64
CA THR A 34 26.81 -0.62 23.70
C THR A 34 25.46 -1.08 24.21
N VAL A 35 24.57 -1.42 23.29
CA VAL A 35 23.29 -2.05 23.60
C VAL A 35 23.59 -3.25 24.46
N THR A 36 23.10 -3.24 25.69
CA THR A 36 23.31 -4.36 26.61
C THR A 36 22.62 -5.60 26.05
N GLN A 37 23.13 -6.80 26.35
CA GLN A 37 22.49 -8.05 25.92
C GLN A 37 21.01 -8.10 26.38
N GLU A 38 20.71 -7.55 27.55
CA GLU A 38 19.34 -7.43 28.08
C GLU A 38 18.46 -6.50 27.24
N GLU A 39 18.98 -5.34 26.80
CA GLU A 39 18.26 -4.43 25.90
C GLU A 39 18.05 -5.05 24.52
N HIS A 40 19.05 -5.77 24.01
CA HIS A 40 18.93 -6.50 22.74
C HIS A 40 17.82 -7.58 22.84
N ASP A 41 17.81 -8.37 23.91
CA ASP A 41 16.80 -9.42 24.09
C ASP A 41 15.39 -8.84 24.34
N ARG A 42 15.30 -7.68 25.01
CA ARG A 42 14.04 -6.93 25.12
C ARG A 42 13.54 -6.46 23.75
N LEU A 43 14.39 -5.81 22.96
CA LEU A 43 14.04 -5.31 21.63
C LEU A 43 13.65 -6.46 20.69
N LYS A 44 14.35 -7.59 20.74
CA LYS A 44 14.01 -8.79 19.97
C LYS A 44 12.62 -9.33 20.32
N THR A 45 12.28 -9.33 21.61
CA THR A 45 10.95 -9.73 22.08
C THR A 45 9.87 -8.78 21.58
N GLU A 46 10.12 -7.47 21.65
CA GLU A 46 9.20 -6.42 21.18
C GLU A 46 8.96 -6.51 19.66
N VAL A 47 10.01 -6.72 18.87
CA VAL A 47 9.89 -6.93 17.41
C VAL A 47 9.10 -8.20 17.08
N THR A 48 9.31 -9.28 17.84
CA THR A 48 8.58 -10.54 17.63
C THR A 48 7.08 -10.33 17.90
N TYR A 49 6.74 -9.68 19.00
CA TYR A 49 5.37 -9.35 19.37
C TYR A 49 4.68 -8.47 18.31
N LEU A 50 5.34 -7.40 17.86
CA LEU A 50 4.81 -6.52 16.82
C LEU A 50 4.59 -7.27 15.50
N ASN A 51 5.47 -8.20 15.13
CA ASN A 51 5.28 -9.01 13.94
C ASN A 51 4.07 -9.95 14.05
N GLU A 52 3.80 -10.50 15.24
CA GLU A 52 2.60 -11.31 15.48
C GLU A 52 1.32 -10.47 15.38
N GLU A 53 1.26 -9.30 16.01
CA GLU A 53 0.11 -8.39 15.91
C GLU A 53 -0.13 -7.94 14.46
N LEU A 54 0.93 -7.62 13.72
CA LEU A 54 0.83 -7.24 12.31
C LEU A 54 0.32 -8.40 11.44
N ARG A 55 0.71 -9.64 11.75
CA ARG A 55 0.22 -10.83 11.06
C ARG A 55 -1.27 -11.03 11.31
N GLU A 56 -1.72 -10.96 12.55
CA GLU A 56 -3.13 -11.11 12.91
C GLU A 56 -4.00 -10.00 12.28
N LEU A 57 -3.52 -8.75 12.31
CA LEU A 57 -4.20 -7.64 11.65
C LEU A 57 -4.26 -7.84 10.14
N ARG A 58 -3.18 -8.32 9.52
CA ARG A 58 -3.14 -8.61 8.09
C ARG A 58 -4.14 -9.71 7.73
N GLU A 59 -4.16 -10.80 8.48
CA GLU A 59 -5.12 -11.90 8.29
C GLU A 59 -6.57 -11.40 8.44
N TYR A 60 -6.86 -10.56 9.43
CA TYR A 60 -8.18 -9.96 9.59
C TYR A 60 -8.57 -9.08 8.38
N LEU A 61 -7.68 -8.19 7.95
CA LEU A 61 -7.94 -7.27 6.83
C LEU A 61 -8.03 -7.99 5.49
N GLU A 62 -7.28 -9.08 5.29
CA GLU A 62 -7.35 -9.89 4.07
C GLU A 62 -8.67 -10.65 3.92
N ASN A 63 -9.40 -10.83 5.02
CA ASN A 63 -10.72 -11.47 5.03
C ASN A 63 -11.90 -10.49 5.17
N ASP A 64 -11.66 -9.18 5.32
CA ASP A 64 -12.72 -8.18 5.44
C ASP A 64 -12.96 -7.49 4.08
N PRO A 65 -14.09 -7.75 3.40
CA PRO A 65 -14.36 -7.14 2.10
C PRO A 65 -14.42 -5.60 2.19
N ARG A 66 -14.83 -5.05 3.35
CA ARG A 66 -14.94 -3.59 3.54
C ARG A 66 -13.58 -2.91 3.46
N PHE A 67 -12.50 -3.60 3.82
CA PHE A 67 -11.15 -3.06 3.71
C PHE A 67 -10.78 -2.79 2.26
N PHE A 68 -10.97 -3.78 1.37
CA PHE A 68 -10.67 -3.62 -0.05
C PHE A 68 -11.60 -2.60 -0.74
N LEU A 69 -12.88 -2.61 -0.38
CA LEU A 69 -13.84 -1.61 -0.86
C LEU A 69 -13.42 -0.19 -0.45
N HIS A 70 -12.95 -0.01 0.79
CA HIS A 70 -12.44 1.26 1.29
C HIS A 70 -11.20 1.74 0.52
N LEU A 71 -10.26 0.85 0.19
CA LEU A 71 -9.07 1.21 -0.58
C LEU A 71 -9.45 1.76 -1.97
N MET A 72 -10.41 1.12 -2.63
CA MET A 72 -10.95 1.61 -3.91
C MET A 72 -11.63 2.97 -3.76
N ASP A 73 -12.49 3.14 -2.75
CA ASP A 73 -13.18 4.41 -2.52
C ASP A 73 -12.22 5.54 -2.20
N ARG A 74 -11.15 5.27 -1.42
CA ARG A 74 -10.11 6.25 -1.12
C ARG A 74 -9.48 6.80 -2.40
N ASP A 75 -9.13 5.93 -3.34
CA ASP A 75 -8.44 6.31 -4.58
C ASP A 75 -9.41 7.00 -5.55
N LEU A 76 -10.65 6.53 -5.67
CA LEU A 76 -11.72 7.22 -6.42
C LEU A 76 -11.97 8.62 -5.88
N ASN A 77 -12.12 8.76 -4.55
CA ASN A 77 -12.37 10.03 -3.91
C ASN A 77 -11.14 10.96 -4.05
N ALA A 78 -9.91 10.44 -4.07
CA ALA A 78 -8.73 11.27 -4.30
C ALA A 78 -8.79 11.92 -5.69
N VAL A 79 -9.04 11.10 -6.70
CA VAL A 79 -9.11 11.49 -8.12
C VAL A 79 -10.29 12.43 -8.38
N GLU A 80 -11.46 12.14 -7.81
CA GLU A 80 -12.65 13.02 -7.84
C GLU A 80 -12.36 14.43 -7.31
N ASN A 81 -11.46 14.54 -6.33
CA ASN A 81 -11.06 15.80 -5.72
C ASN A 81 -9.80 16.41 -6.36
N GLY A 82 -9.40 15.95 -7.56
CA GLY A 82 -8.25 16.48 -8.30
C GLY A 82 -6.90 16.15 -7.69
N ARG A 83 -6.81 15.07 -6.90
CA ARG A 83 -5.56 14.54 -6.35
C ARG A 83 -5.17 13.24 -7.03
N ASP A 84 -3.89 12.92 -6.99
CA ASP A 84 -3.39 11.66 -7.51
C ASP A 84 -3.91 10.48 -6.68
N ALA A 85 -4.30 9.40 -7.37
CA ALA A 85 -4.53 8.11 -6.73
C ALA A 85 -3.22 7.56 -6.16
N ARG A 86 -3.31 6.78 -5.08
CA ARG A 86 -2.12 6.12 -4.50
C ARG A 86 -1.64 4.91 -5.30
N GLY A 87 -2.46 4.40 -6.21
CA GLY A 87 -2.18 3.21 -7.00
C GLY A 87 -2.81 3.30 -8.38
N SER A 88 -2.29 2.47 -9.29
CA SER A 88 -2.79 2.41 -10.66
C SER A 88 -4.07 1.57 -10.76
N PHE A 89 -4.81 1.73 -11.85
CA PHE A 89 -5.97 0.90 -12.15
C PHE A 89 -5.61 -0.60 -12.25
N SER A 90 -4.49 -0.95 -12.88
CA SER A 90 -4.06 -2.35 -13.10
C SER A 90 -3.44 -2.99 -11.86
N ASP A 91 -2.65 -2.24 -11.08
CA ASP A 91 -1.80 -2.83 -10.04
C ASP A 91 -2.44 -2.71 -8.64
N TYR A 92 -3.48 -1.88 -8.51
CA TYR A 92 -4.12 -1.61 -7.23
C TYR A 92 -5.63 -1.75 -7.30
N PHE A 93 -6.30 -1.07 -8.22
CA PHE A 93 -7.76 -1.03 -8.25
C PHE A 93 -8.37 -2.40 -8.58
N VAL A 94 -7.98 -3.00 -9.71
CA VAL A 94 -8.48 -4.33 -10.13
C VAL A 94 -8.10 -5.45 -9.15
N PRO A 95 -6.86 -5.53 -8.63
CA PRO A 95 -6.53 -6.49 -7.58
C PRO A 95 -7.38 -6.35 -6.31
N ASN A 96 -7.69 -5.12 -5.88
CA ASN A 96 -8.59 -4.91 -4.75
C ASN A 96 -10.04 -5.30 -5.07
N MET A 97 -10.50 -5.15 -6.31
CA MET A 97 -11.80 -5.68 -6.74
C MET A 97 -11.85 -7.20 -6.59
N ALA A 98 -10.81 -7.91 -7.06
CA ALA A 98 -10.72 -9.36 -6.96
C ALA A 98 -10.71 -9.83 -5.49
N LYS A 99 -9.86 -9.23 -4.66
CA LYS A 99 -9.78 -9.53 -3.22
C LYS A 99 -11.07 -9.20 -2.47
N ALA A 100 -11.77 -8.13 -2.83
CA ALA A 100 -13.06 -7.82 -2.24
C ALA A 100 -14.08 -8.94 -2.51
N LEU A 101 -14.13 -9.46 -3.74
CA LEU A 101 -15.01 -10.56 -4.09
C LEU A 101 -14.64 -11.86 -3.38
N GLU A 102 -13.34 -12.18 -3.31
CA GLU A 102 -12.83 -13.34 -2.57
C GLU A 102 -13.19 -13.27 -1.08
N ALA A 103 -13.10 -12.08 -0.49
CA ALA A 103 -13.51 -11.81 0.89
C ALA A 103 -15.05 -11.71 1.09
N GLY A 104 -15.85 -11.94 0.03
CA GLY A 104 -17.30 -12.01 0.14
C GLY A 104 -18.07 -10.71 -0.13
N ALA A 105 -17.45 -9.69 -0.73
CA ALA A 105 -18.19 -8.56 -1.27
C ALA A 105 -19.15 -9.00 -2.37
N SER A 106 -20.28 -8.31 -2.51
CA SER A 106 -21.18 -8.56 -3.63
C SER A 106 -20.58 -8.06 -4.94
N ARG A 107 -20.90 -8.76 -6.04
CA ARG A 107 -20.54 -8.33 -7.38
C ARG A 107 -21.03 -6.90 -7.69
N GLN A 108 -22.21 -6.55 -7.19
CA GLN A 108 -22.79 -5.23 -7.37
C GLN A 108 -21.97 -4.12 -6.68
N GLU A 109 -21.44 -4.36 -5.48
CA GLU A 109 -20.60 -3.37 -4.78
C GLU A 109 -19.30 -3.07 -5.52
N VAL A 110 -18.71 -4.10 -6.13
CA VAL A 110 -17.50 -3.99 -6.96
C VAL A 110 -17.83 -3.31 -8.29
N GLU A 111 -18.93 -3.70 -8.94
CA GLU A 111 -19.42 -3.08 -10.17
C GLU A 111 -19.71 -1.58 -9.99
N ASN A 112 -20.30 -1.17 -8.87
CA ASN A 112 -20.55 0.23 -8.57
C ASN A 112 -19.27 1.07 -8.56
N ARG A 113 -18.16 0.54 -8.03
CA ARG A 113 -16.87 1.24 -7.98
C ARG A 113 -16.18 1.27 -9.33
N LEU A 114 -16.28 0.20 -10.10
CA LEU A 114 -15.84 0.20 -11.49
C LEU A 114 -16.60 1.23 -12.34
N ASN A 115 -17.92 1.31 -12.15
CA ASN A 115 -18.77 2.31 -12.82
C ASN A 115 -18.35 3.73 -12.47
N ARG A 116 -17.99 3.99 -11.21
CA ARG A 116 -17.42 5.28 -10.81
C ARG A 116 -16.08 5.56 -11.51
N ALA A 117 -15.16 4.60 -11.55
CA ALA A 117 -13.89 4.75 -12.26
C ALA A 117 -14.08 5.10 -13.74
N ILE A 118 -15.03 4.42 -14.41
CA ILE A 118 -15.39 4.67 -15.80
C ILE A 118 -16.00 6.06 -15.96
N ALA A 119 -16.96 6.45 -15.11
CA ALA A 119 -17.59 7.77 -15.18
C ALA A 119 -16.59 8.93 -14.98
N LEU A 120 -15.53 8.71 -14.18
CA LEU A 120 -14.43 9.67 -14.07
C LEU A 120 -13.63 9.72 -15.37
N ALA A 121 -13.28 8.56 -15.93
CA ALA A 121 -12.49 8.47 -17.14
C ALA A 121 -13.23 9.02 -18.38
N GLU A 122 -14.55 8.90 -18.45
CA GLU A 122 -15.41 9.54 -19.47
C GLU A 122 -15.34 11.06 -19.42
N ARG A 123 -15.01 11.63 -18.26
CA ARG A 123 -14.80 13.08 -18.05
C ARG A 123 -13.32 13.47 -18.18
N GLU A 124 -12.49 12.58 -18.72
CA GLU A 124 -11.03 12.74 -18.83
C GLU A 124 -10.31 12.86 -17.47
N ILE A 125 -10.95 12.39 -16.40
CA ILE A 125 -10.37 12.32 -15.05
C ILE A 125 -9.94 10.88 -14.81
N PHE A 126 -8.65 10.60 -14.99
CA PHE A 126 -8.15 9.23 -15.01
C PHE A 126 -7.54 8.80 -13.67
N LEU A 127 -7.94 7.64 -13.18
CA LEU A 127 -7.31 7.01 -12.02
C LEU A 127 -5.84 6.65 -12.28
N SER A 128 -5.50 6.33 -13.55
CA SER A 128 -4.13 6.13 -14.01
C SER A 128 -4.02 6.29 -15.52
N SER A 129 -2.79 6.37 -16.05
CA SER A 129 -2.54 6.35 -17.50
C SER A 129 -3.06 5.08 -18.18
N PHE A 130 -3.14 3.96 -17.44
CA PHE A 130 -3.63 2.70 -17.97
C PHE A 130 -5.13 2.72 -18.28
N ILE A 131 -5.96 3.27 -17.38
CA ILE A 131 -7.39 3.44 -17.66
C ILE A 131 -7.61 4.44 -18.81
N ALA A 132 -6.77 5.48 -18.92
CA ALA A 132 -6.79 6.38 -20.07
C ALA A 132 -6.52 5.65 -21.40
N ARG A 133 -5.53 4.74 -21.41
CA ARG A 133 -5.23 3.89 -22.57
C ARG A 133 -6.42 3.00 -22.94
N LEU A 134 -7.01 2.29 -21.97
CA LEU A 134 -8.18 1.44 -22.23
C LEU A 134 -9.36 2.25 -22.79
N MET A 135 -9.62 3.43 -22.23
CA MET A 135 -10.65 4.34 -22.75
C MET A 135 -10.37 4.75 -24.20
N SER A 136 -9.11 4.99 -24.57
CA SER A 136 -8.74 5.34 -25.95
C SER A 136 -8.86 4.15 -26.94
N GLU A 137 -8.62 2.93 -26.46
CA GLU A 137 -8.61 1.72 -27.29
C GLU A 137 -10.02 1.14 -27.52
N GLY A 138 -10.92 1.27 -26.54
CA GLY A 138 -12.27 0.70 -26.64
C GLY A 138 -13.27 1.24 -25.62
N GLY A 139 -13.01 2.41 -25.03
CA GLY A 139 -13.96 3.09 -24.15
C GLY A 139 -14.30 2.31 -22.87
N PRO A 140 -15.50 2.58 -22.30
CA PRO A 140 -15.99 1.91 -21.09
C PRO A 140 -15.94 0.38 -21.16
N ASP A 141 -16.24 -0.20 -22.32
CA ASP A 141 -16.31 -1.66 -22.49
C ASP A 141 -14.93 -2.31 -22.40
N ALA A 142 -13.87 -1.64 -22.89
CA ALA A 142 -12.49 -2.12 -22.71
C ALA A 142 -12.09 -2.10 -21.23
N VAL A 143 -12.48 -1.06 -20.48
CA VAL A 143 -12.23 -0.97 -19.03
C VAL A 143 -12.94 -2.11 -18.28
N ARG A 144 -14.21 -2.38 -18.62
CA ARG A 144 -14.99 -3.49 -18.05
C ARG A 144 -14.39 -4.84 -18.36
N SER A 145 -14.04 -5.05 -19.62
CA SER A 145 -13.47 -6.31 -20.10
C SER A 145 -12.16 -6.62 -19.40
N TYR A 146 -11.31 -5.60 -19.21
CA TYR A 146 -10.07 -5.77 -18.45
C TYR A 146 -10.34 -6.13 -16.97
N ALA A 147 -11.20 -5.35 -16.30
CA ALA A 147 -11.47 -5.53 -14.87
C ALA A 147 -12.08 -6.91 -14.56
N PHE A 148 -13.05 -7.36 -15.36
CA PHE A 148 -13.70 -8.66 -15.14
C PHE A 148 -12.97 -9.84 -15.77
N GLY A 149 -12.09 -9.61 -16.76
CA GLY A 149 -11.21 -10.64 -17.29
C GLY A 149 -10.22 -11.19 -16.26
N TRP A 150 -9.93 -10.40 -15.22
CA TRP A 150 -9.08 -10.79 -14.07
C TRP A 150 -9.83 -11.53 -12.96
N ILE A 151 -11.16 -11.38 -12.87
CA ILE A 151 -11.98 -11.92 -11.78
C ILE A 151 -12.49 -13.35 -12.09
N GLY A 152 -12.31 -13.81 -13.33
CA GLY A 152 -12.72 -15.15 -13.79
C GLY A 152 -11.59 -16.15 -14.03
N GLN A 153 -10.36 -15.83 -13.60
CA GLN A 153 -9.20 -16.74 -13.61
C GLN A 153 -8.94 -17.25 -12.20
#